data_AF-A0A9D5SPV1-F1
#
_entry.id   AF-A0A9D5SPV1-F1
#
_cell.length_a   1.000
_cell.length_b   1.000
_cell.length_c   1.000
_cell.angle_alpha   90.00
_cell.angle_beta   90.00
_cell.angle_gamma   90.00
#
_symmetry.space_group_name_H-M   'P 1'
#
loop_
_entity.id
_entity.type
_entity.pdbx_description
1 polymer ?
#
loop_
_entity_poly.entity_id
_entity_poly.type
_entity_poly.pdbx_seq_one_letter_code
_entity_poly.pdbx_strand_id
1 'polypeptide(L)'
;MRTRNLIEGIVMLSIGIGSLIAALIAAPALDDVMYHLTGYCSMFGILSIGRYLYWNLPKNRAAREKILYYENIEQNDELQVRIRDQAGRIANEVGVYALCAAIFIADILDQLKIIQDAGITILILAICLALQLIAQWISLRHITKKFK
;
A
#
# COMPACT_ATOMS: atom_id res chain seq x y z
N MET A 1 -4.54 4.15 -17.64
CA MET A 1 -4.56 4.06 -16.16
C MET A 1 -5.05 5.37 -15.58
N ARG A 2 -5.77 5.31 -14.45
CA ARG A 2 -6.43 6.45 -13.81
C ARG A 2 -5.39 7.38 -13.17
N THR A 3 -5.58 8.69 -13.30
CA THR A 3 -4.76 9.75 -12.67
C THR A 3 -4.63 9.61 -11.14
N ARG A 4 -5.52 8.82 -10.52
CA ARG A 4 -5.52 8.47 -9.10
C ARG A 4 -4.18 7.95 -8.58
N ASN A 5 -3.49 7.07 -9.34
CA ASN A 5 -2.19 6.52 -8.93
C ASN A 5 -1.08 7.57 -8.84
N LEU A 6 -1.17 8.63 -9.66
CA LEU A 6 -0.22 9.75 -9.62
C LEU A 6 -0.49 10.64 -8.40
N ILE A 7 -1.76 10.93 -8.12
CA ILE A 7 -2.16 11.73 -6.94
C ILE A 7 -1.77 11.00 -5.65
N GLU A 8 -2.04 9.70 -5.55
CA GLU A 8 -1.63 8.85 -4.43
C GLU A 8 -0.10 8.88 -4.23
N GLY A 9 0.67 8.77 -5.32
CA GLY A 9 2.13 8.86 -5.26
C GLY A 9 2.65 10.22 -4.80
N ILE A 10 2.11 11.32 -5.31
CA ILE A 10 2.50 12.69 -4.92
C ILE A 10 2.16 12.96 -3.46
N VAL A 11 0.96 12.59 -3.01
CA VAL A 11 0.54 12.76 -1.62
C VAL A 11 1.48 11.99 -0.68
N MET A 12 1.79 10.73 -0.97
CA MET A 12 2.71 9.94 -0.14
C MET A 12 4.13 10.49 -0.11
N LEU A 13 4.63 11.00 -1.24
CA LEU A 13 5.95 11.62 -1.30
C LEU A 13 5.99 12.92 -0.48
N SER A 14 4.91 13.72 -0.52
CA SER A 14 4.79 14.92 0.31
C SER A 14 4.74 14.62 1.80
N ILE A 15 4.04 13.54 2.19
CA ILE A 15 4.00 13.06 3.58
C ILE A 15 5.40 12.59 4.02
N GLY A 16 6.12 11.85 3.17
CA GLY A 16 7.49 11.40 3.46
C GLY A 16 8.49 12.54 3.64
N ILE A 17 8.38 13.61 2.83
CA ILE A 17 9.20 14.81 3.00
C ILE A 17 8.84 15.52 4.31
N GLY A 18 7.54 15.63 4.63
CA GLY A 18 7.07 16.21 5.89
C GLY A 18 7.56 15.45 7.12
N SER A 19 7.55 14.11 7.08
CA SER A 19 8.05 13.28 8.18
C SER A 19 9.57 13.38 8.35
N LEU A 20 10.33 13.57 7.27
CA LEU A 20 11.77 13.77 7.35
C LEU A 20 12.12 15.11 8.02
N ILE A 21 11.38 16.17 7.68
CA ILE A 21 11.55 17.48 8.35
C ILE A 21 11.18 17.38 9.83
N ALA A 22 10.10 16.66 10.14
CA ALA A 22 9.71 16.42 11.53
C ALA A 22 10.76 15.60 12.29
N ALA A 23 11.36 14.58 11.68
CA ALA A 23 12.45 13.78 12.27
C ALA A 23 13.67 14.64 12.63
N LEU A 24 14.03 15.63 11.81
CA LEU A 24 15.17 16.51 12.07
C LEU A 24 14.96 17.47 13.26
N ILE A 25 13.71 17.66 13.69
CA ILE A 25 13.33 18.59 14.77
C ILE A 25 12.81 17.81 16.00
N ALA A 26 12.52 16.52 15.85
CA ALA A 26 11.95 15.68 16.88
C ALA A 26 12.95 15.40 18.03
N ALA A 27 12.39 15.01 19.18
CA ALA A 27 13.21 14.53 20.28
C ALA A 27 13.84 13.18 19.88
N PRO A 28 15.06 12.86 20.37
CA PRO A 28 15.78 11.62 19.99
C PRO A 28 15.04 10.32 20.34
N ALA A 29 13.98 10.40 21.16
CA ALA A 29 13.07 9.27 21.37
C ALA A 29 12.26 8.97 20.11
N LEU A 30 11.69 9.98 19.43
CA LEU A 30 10.77 9.86 18.29
C LEU A 30 11.46 9.79 16.93
N ASP A 31 12.75 10.10 16.87
CA ASP A 31 13.54 10.11 15.63
C ASP A 31 13.42 8.80 14.86
N ASP A 32 13.56 7.66 15.54
CA ASP A 32 13.60 6.34 14.88
C ASP A 32 12.28 6.01 14.16
N VAL A 33 11.13 6.28 14.81
CA VAL A 33 9.79 6.11 14.20
C VAL A 33 9.65 7.00 12.96
N MET A 34 10.11 8.25 13.06
CA MET A 34 9.97 9.23 11.97
C MET A 34 10.86 8.88 10.77
N TYR A 35 12.05 8.34 11.00
CA TYR A 35 12.92 7.83 9.93
C TYR A 35 12.31 6.59 9.26
N HIS A 36 11.73 5.66 10.01
CA HIS A 36 11.00 4.53 9.45
C HIS A 36 9.83 5.01 8.57
N LEU A 37 8.99 5.92 9.08
CA LEU A 37 7.85 6.48 8.33
C LEU A 37 8.28 7.15 7.03
N THR A 38 9.38 7.90 7.07
CA THR A 38 9.97 8.56 5.91
C THR A 38 10.40 7.57 4.84
N GLY A 39 11.06 6.48 5.23
CA GLY A 39 11.50 5.43 4.32
C GLY A 39 10.32 4.78 3.60
N TYR A 40 9.27 4.37 4.34
CA TYR A 40 8.08 3.74 3.76
C TYR A 40 7.31 4.68 2.82
N CYS A 41 7.04 5.92 3.24
CA CYS A 41 6.26 6.87 2.43
C CYS A 41 7.00 7.28 1.15
N SER A 42 8.31 7.51 1.23
CA SER A 42 9.12 7.92 0.09
C SER A 42 9.25 6.80 -0.95
N MET A 43 9.50 5.56 -0.50
CA MET A 43 9.61 4.41 -1.40
C MET A 43 8.29 4.15 -2.14
N PHE A 44 7.16 4.14 -1.43
CA PHE A 44 5.85 3.89 -2.03
C PHE A 44 5.42 5.02 -2.98
N GLY A 45 5.73 6.27 -2.64
CA GLY A 45 5.52 7.44 -3.50
C GLY A 45 6.27 7.33 -4.83
N ILE A 46 7.58 7.02 -4.78
CA ILE A 46 8.42 6.88 -5.96
C ILE A 46 7.94 5.73 -6.86
N LEU A 47 7.63 4.56 -6.29
CA LEU A 47 7.13 3.41 -7.05
C LEU A 47 5.81 3.72 -7.75
N SER A 48 4.90 4.44 -7.09
CA SER A 48 3.59 4.81 -7.64
C SER A 48 3.72 5.78 -8.82
N ILE A 49 4.60 6.78 -8.69
CA ILE A 49 4.91 7.73 -9.77
C ILE A 49 5.64 7.03 -10.93
N GLY A 50 6.63 6.19 -10.63
CA GLY A 50 7.38 5.42 -11.62
C GLY A 50 6.46 4.50 -12.44
N ARG A 51 5.52 3.83 -11.78
CA ARG A 51 4.50 3.01 -12.45
C ARG A 51 3.59 3.84 -13.34
N TYR A 52 3.17 5.03 -12.89
CA TYR A 52 2.35 5.93 -13.69
C TYR A 52 3.10 6.40 -14.95
N LEU A 53 4.36 6.80 -14.81
CA LEU A 53 5.19 7.24 -15.94
C LEU A 53 5.44 6.10 -16.92
N TYR A 54 5.89 4.93 -16.44
CA TYR A 54 6.13 3.75 -17.26
C TYR A 54 4.93 3.39 -18.15
N TRP A 55 3.72 3.41 -17.57
CA TRP A 55 2.52 3.12 -18.34
C TRP A 55 2.11 4.27 -19.26
N ASN A 56 2.47 5.52 -18.97
CA ASN A 56 2.17 6.68 -19.81
C ASN A 56 3.11 6.87 -21.00
N LEU A 57 4.29 6.24 -21.01
CA LEU A 57 5.21 6.30 -22.15
C LEU A 57 4.55 5.85 -23.47
N PRO A 58 4.91 6.49 -24.60
CA PRO A 58 4.35 6.17 -25.92
C PRO A 58 4.66 4.74 -26.35
N LYS A 59 5.79 4.18 -25.88
CA LYS A 59 6.19 2.79 -26.11
C LYS A 59 5.16 1.76 -25.61
N ASN A 60 4.40 2.09 -24.57
CA ASN A 60 3.40 1.20 -23.97
C ASN A 60 1.96 1.52 -24.39
N ARG A 61 1.76 2.41 -25.39
CA ARG A 61 0.43 2.85 -25.83
C ARG A 61 -0.37 1.71 -26.47
N ALA A 62 0.26 0.94 -27.37
CA ALA A 62 -0.37 -0.22 -28.03
C ALA A 62 -0.78 -1.34 -27.03
N ALA A 63 0.04 -1.58 -26.00
CA ALA A 63 -0.29 -2.52 -24.93
C ALA A 63 -1.48 -2.03 -24.08
N ARG A 64 -1.55 -0.72 -23.82
CA ARG A 64 -2.67 -0.08 -23.10
C ARG A 64 -3.99 -0.21 -23.86
N GLU A 65 -3.98 0.05 -25.16
CA GLU A 65 -5.18 -0.03 -26.00
C GLU A 65 -5.73 -1.45 -26.10
N LYS A 66 -4.85 -2.45 -26.21
CA LYS A 66 -5.27 -3.86 -26.12
C LYS A 66 -5.95 -4.18 -24.79
N ILE A 67 -5.36 -3.77 -23.66
CA ILE A 67 -5.95 -4.01 -22.33
C ILE A 67 -7.34 -3.36 -22.23
N LEU A 68 -7.47 -2.08 -22.64
CA LEU A 68 -8.73 -1.34 -22.61
C LEU A 68 -9.82 -1.95 -23.50
N TYR A 69 -9.43 -2.51 -24.66
CA TYR A 69 -10.36 -3.17 -25.57
C TYR A 69 -10.97 -4.42 -24.94
N TYR A 70 -10.15 -5.31 -24.37
CA TYR A 70 -10.64 -6.50 -23.67
C TYR A 70 -11.42 -6.14 -22.40
N GLU A 71 -10.96 -5.14 -21.64
CA GLU A 71 -11.67 -4.65 -20.44
C GLU A 71 -13.10 -4.20 -20.79
N ASN A 72 -13.31 -3.52 -21.92
CA ASN A 72 -14.63 -3.06 -22.35
C ASN A 72 -15.56 -4.20 -22.78
N ILE A 73 -15.03 -5.23 -23.43
CA ILE A 73 -15.83 -6.39 -23.87
C ILE A 73 -16.26 -7.23 -22.66
N GLU A 74 -15.31 -7.52 -21.76
CA GLU A 74 -15.55 -8.27 -20.52
C GLU A 74 -16.36 -7.44 -19.50
N GLN A 75 -16.39 -6.11 -19.66
CA GLN A 75 -17.10 -5.23 -18.73
C GLN A 75 -18.61 -5.39 -18.72
N ASN A 76 -19.21 -5.77 -19.85
CA ASN A 76 -20.67 -5.84 -19.97
C ASN A 76 -21.29 -7.12 -19.39
N ASP A 77 -20.55 -8.23 -19.31
CA ASP A 77 -21.11 -9.53 -18.87
C ASP A 77 -20.88 -9.82 -17.37
N GLU A 78 -19.87 -9.24 -16.73
CA GLU A 78 -19.42 -9.68 -15.39
C GLU A 78 -19.62 -8.68 -14.23
N LEU A 79 -20.43 -7.63 -14.42
CA LEU A 79 -20.55 -6.51 -13.47
C LEU A 79 -20.80 -6.94 -12.01
N GLN A 80 -21.69 -7.90 -11.76
CA GLN A 80 -22.00 -8.33 -10.40
C GLN A 80 -20.90 -9.17 -9.74
N VAL A 81 -20.18 -9.99 -10.51
CA VAL A 81 -19.04 -10.79 -10.00
C VAL A 81 -17.89 -9.86 -9.60
N ARG A 82 -17.61 -8.83 -10.42
CA ARG A 82 -16.56 -7.86 -10.12
C ARG A 82 -16.87 -6.96 -8.93
N ILE A 83 -18.14 -6.59 -8.70
CA ILE A 83 -18.49 -5.80 -7.50
C ILE A 83 -18.14 -6.57 -6.22
N ARG A 84 -18.42 -7.88 -6.18
CA ARG A 84 -18.09 -8.73 -5.02
C ARG A 84 -16.58 -8.92 -4.84
N ASP A 85 -15.86 -9.19 -5.91
CA ASP A 85 -14.39 -9.32 -5.86
C ASP A 85 -13.71 -8.00 -5.49
N GLN A 86 -14.24 -6.88 -5.98
CA GLN A 86 -13.74 -5.55 -5.65
C GLN A 86 -14.03 -5.19 -4.19
N ALA A 87 -15.20 -5.56 -3.65
CA ALA A 87 -15.50 -5.40 -2.24
C ALA A 87 -14.54 -6.23 -1.36
N GLY A 88 -14.24 -7.47 -1.76
CA GLY A 88 -13.25 -8.32 -1.10
C GLY A 88 -11.84 -7.70 -1.10
N ARG A 89 -11.42 -7.13 -2.24
CA ARG A 89 -10.15 -6.40 -2.34
C ARG A 89 -10.12 -5.16 -1.46
N ILE A 90 -11.16 -4.34 -1.47
CA ILE A 90 -11.23 -3.11 -0.66
C ILE A 90 -11.19 -3.45 0.83
N ALA A 91 -11.96 -4.45 1.28
CA ALA A 91 -11.95 -4.88 2.68
C ALA A 91 -10.55 -5.35 3.13
N ASN A 92 -9.84 -6.06 2.25
CA ASN A 92 -8.51 -6.56 2.53
C ASN A 92 -7.43 -5.45 2.52
N GLU A 93 -7.55 -4.48 1.60
CA GLU A 93 -6.71 -3.27 1.58
C GLU A 93 -6.90 -2.46 2.87
N VAL A 94 -8.15 -2.26 3.32
CA VAL A 94 -8.46 -1.61 4.61
C VAL A 94 -7.86 -2.38 5.78
N GLY A 95 -7.91 -3.71 5.77
CA GLY A 95 -7.30 -4.55 6.81
C GLY A 95 -5.79 -4.35 6.94
N VAL A 96 -5.07 -4.28 5.82
CA VAL A 96 -3.62 -4.00 5.82
C VAL A 96 -3.33 -2.59 6.33
N TYR A 97 -4.09 -1.58 5.91
CA TYR A 97 -3.92 -0.21 6.42
C TYR A 97 -4.18 -0.11 7.93
N ALA A 98 -5.21 -0.80 8.43
CA ALA A 98 -5.51 -0.84 9.87
C ALA A 98 -4.37 -1.48 10.67
N LEU A 99 -3.76 -2.55 10.14
CA LEU A 99 -2.66 -3.24 10.81
C LEU A 99 -1.37 -2.41 10.79
N CYS A 100 -1.08 -1.72 9.68
CA CYS A 100 0.01 -0.73 9.62
C CYS A 100 -0.17 0.38 10.67
N ALA A 101 -1.40 0.89 10.81
CA ALA A 101 -1.70 1.90 11.82
C ALA A 101 -1.53 1.35 13.25
N ALA A 102 -1.92 0.10 13.51
CA ALA A 102 -1.72 -0.54 14.80
C ALA A 102 -0.24 -0.69 15.17
N ILE A 103 0.61 -1.09 14.22
CA ILE A 103 2.07 -1.16 14.41
C ILE A 103 2.62 0.23 14.77
N PHE A 104 2.22 1.26 14.01
CA PHE A 104 2.68 2.62 14.24
C PHE A 104 2.27 3.18 15.60
N ILE A 105 1.02 2.92 16.02
CA ILE A 105 0.54 3.30 17.36
C ILE A 105 1.32 2.55 18.43
N ALA A 106 1.56 1.24 18.27
CA ALA A 106 2.33 0.45 19.23
C ALA A 106 3.77 0.96 19.38
N ASP A 107 4.42 1.35 18.27
CA ASP A 107 5.77 1.92 18.25
C ASP A 107 5.85 3.25 19.02
N ILE A 108 4.88 4.14 18.83
CA ILE A 108 4.77 5.38 19.62
C ILE A 108 4.57 5.06 21.11
N LEU A 109 3.69 4.12 21.45
CA LEU A 109 3.42 3.76 22.85
C LEU A 109 4.64 3.10 23.54
N ASP A 110 5.47 2.37 22.79
CA ASP A 110 6.73 1.79 23.27
C ASP A 110 7.72 2.88 23.66
N GLN A 111 7.91 3.86 22.78
CA GLN A 111 8.85 4.96 23.03
C GLN A 111 8.42 5.86 24.19
N LEU A 112 7.12 5.99 24.44
CA LEU A 112 6.59 6.68 25.61
C LEU A 112 6.72 5.84 26.91
N LYS A 113 7.24 4.61 26.84
CA LYS A 113 7.37 3.65 27.95
C LYS A 113 6.06 3.38 28.71
N ILE A 114 4.92 3.54 28.03
CA ILE A 114 3.59 3.31 28.62
C ILE A 114 3.29 1.81 28.73
N ILE A 115 3.80 1.02 27.76
CA ILE A 115 3.64 -0.44 27.72
C ILE A 115 4.98 -1.08 28.07
N GLN A 116 4.99 -2.00 29.05
CA GLN A 116 6.12 -2.92 29.27
C GLN A 116 6.04 -4.04 28.22
N ASP A 117 7.15 -4.32 27.52
CA ASP A 117 7.26 -5.33 26.44
C ASP A 117 6.50 -5.05 25.13
N ALA A 118 6.46 -3.78 24.67
CA ALA A 118 5.83 -3.48 23.38
C ALA A 118 6.57 -4.11 22.19
N GLY A 119 7.86 -4.46 22.32
CA GLY A 119 8.61 -5.16 21.28
C GLY A 119 7.99 -6.50 20.85
N ILE A 120 7.42 -7.27 21.79
CA ILE A 120 6.70 -8.51 21.48
C ILE A 120 5.39 -8.20 20.75
N THR A 121 4.71 -7.13 21.15
CA THR A 121 3.44 -6.70 20.52
C THR A 121 3.66 -6.25 19.07
N ILE A 122 4.71 -5.46 18.82
CA ILE A 122 5.12 -5.03 17.48
C ILE A 122 5.51 -6.23 16.62
N LEU A 123 6.25 -7.20 17.17
CA LEU A 123 6.64 -8.42 16.47
C LEU A 123 5.43 -9.28 16.07
N ILE A 124 4.47 -9.45 16.98
CA ILE A 124 3.22 -10.20 16.70
C ILE A 124 2.42 -9.49 15.58
N LEU A 125 2.27 -8.16 15.66
CA LEU A 125 1.57 -7.39 14.63
C LEU A 125 2.29 -7.46 13.27
N ALA A 126 3.62 -7.42 13.25
CA ALA A 126 4.41 -7.56 12.03
C ALA A 126 4.25 -8.96 11.39
N ILE A 127 4.20 -10.02 12.21
CA ILE A 127 3.92 -11.38 11.74
C ILE A 127 2.50 -11.47 11.15
N CYS A 128 1.51 -10.88 11.82
CA CYS A 128 0.14 -10.80 11.29
C CYS A 128 0.09 -10.07 9.94
N LEU A 129 0.87 -9.00 9.76
CA LEU A 129 0.96 -8.26 8.50
C LEU A 129 1.52 -9.14 7.38
N ALA A 130 2.61 -9.85 7.65
CA ALA A 130 3.24 -10.76 6.69
C ALA A 130 2.26 -11.87 6.24
N LEU A 131 1.49 -12.43 7.17
CA LEU A 131 0.47 -13.45 6.87
C LEU A 131 -0.64 -12.90 5.98
N GLN A 132 -1.13 -11.68 6.23
CA GLN A 132 -2.12 -11.02 5.36
C GLN A 132 -1.58 -10.79 3.94
N LEU A 133 -0.33 -10.35 3.80
CA LEU A 133 0.29 -10.15 2.49
C LEU A 133 0.48 -11.47 1.72
N ILE A 134 0.86 -12.55 2.40
CA ILE A 134 0.96 -13.88 1.80
C ILE A 134 -0.42 -14.37 1.35
N ALA A 135 -1.45 -14.21 2.20
CA ALA A 135 -2.82 -14.58 1.86
C ALA A 135 -3.34 -13.81 0.64
N GLN A 136 -3.04 -12.51 0.54
CA GLN A 136 -3.34 -11.68 -0.63
C GLN A 136 -2.66 -12.20 -1.90
N TRP A 137 -1.37 -12.52 -1.81
CA TRP A 137 -0.62 -13.03 -2.95
C TRP A 137 -1.12 -14.41 -3.42
N ILE A 138 -1.47 -15.30 -2.49
CA ILE A 138 -2.08 -16.60 -2.81
C ILE A 138 -3.45 -16.40 -3.46
N SER A 139 -4.30 -15.53 -2.92
CA SER A 139 -5.62 -15.23 -3.47
C SER A 139 -5.52 -14.70 -4.92
N LEU A 140 -4.61 -13.75 -5.16
CA LEU A 140 -4.31 -13.25 -6.50
C LEU A 140 -3.87 -14.36 -7.46
N ARG A 141 -2.93 -15.22 -7.05
CA ARG A 141 -2.49 -16.37 -7.86
C ARG A 141 -3.61 -17.35 -8.18
N HIS A 142 -4.50 -17.61 -7.22
CA HIS A 142 -5.61 -18.53 -7.41
C HIS A 142 -6.61 -17.99 -8.45
N ILE A 143 -6.93 -16.70 -8.37
CA ILE A 143 -7.79 -16.03 -9.36
C ILE A 143 -7.10 -16.03 -10.73
N THR A 144 -5.82 -15.67 -10.83
CA THR A 144 -5.11 -15.66 -12.13
C THR A 144 -5.02 -17.04 -12.78
N LYS A 145 -4.99 -18.13 -12.00
CA LYS A 145 -5.06 -19.50 -12.53
C LYS A 145 -6.45 -19.91 -13.02
N LYS A 146 -7.51 -19.28 -12.52
CA LYS A 146 -8.90 -19.59 -12.88
C LYS A 146 -9.35 -18.89 -14.17
N PHE A 147 -8.69 -17.78 -14.52
CA PHE A 147 -8.95 -16.96 -15.71
C PHE A 147 -7.88 -17.15 -16.81
N LYS A 148 -7.14 -18.25 -16.80
CA LYS A 148 -6.15 -18.62 -17.83
C LYS A 148 -6.53 -19.94 -18.46
#